data_AF-A0A1F2Z958-F1
#
_entry.id   AF-A0A1F2Z958-F1
#
_cell.length_a   1.000
_cell.length_b   1.000
_cell.length_c   1.000
_cell.angle_alpha   90.00
_cell.angle_beta   90.00
_cell.angle_gamma   90.00
#
_symmetry.space_group_name_H-M   'P 1'
#
loop_
_entity.id
_entity.type
_entity.pdbx_description
1 polymer ?
#
loop_
_entity_poly.entity_id
_entity_poly.type
_entity_poly.pdbx_seq_one_letter_code
_entity_poly.pdbx_strand_id
1 'polypeptide(L)'
;MGLFFFPLLGLIALWISYQDIRYGRIPNLALIALGFLLCWHYGHIFQKDATLSALLPLLLSGLLGLSLVGVFLFLPKYRSFVGAGDLKLFCLACFFVPLETLPFFLITSGVLGGLWAVVYKKKTSPQKTFPLGPALMFALVGVVGFARVSSLSRL
;
A
#
# COMPACT_ATOMS: atom_id res chain seq x y z
N MET A 1 22.54 1.44 -4.95
CA MET A 1 21.48 2.47 -5.08
C MET A 1 20.36 2.40 -4.05
N GLY A 2 20.04 1.26 -3.44
CA GLY A 2 18.92 1.21 -2.51
C GLY A 2 19.16 1.78 -1.10
N LEU A 3 20.27 2.48 -0.86
CA LEU A 3 20.57 3.11 0.44
C LEU A 3 19.67 4.34 0.69
N PHE A 4 19.25 5.03 -0.38
CA PHE A 4 18.37 6.21 -0.29
C PHE A 4 16.87 5.89 -0.45
N PHE A 5 16.52 4.78 -1.13
CA PHE A 5 15.13 4.43 -1.42
C PHE A 5 14.31 4.13 -0.17
N PHE A 6 14.79 3.24 0.72
CA PHE A 6 14.01 2.84 1.89
C PHE A 6 13.83 3.94 2.94
N PRO A 7 14.84 4.76 3.25
CA PRO A 7 14.63 5.92 4.10
C PRO A 7 13.56 6.87 3.52
N LEU A 8 13.60 7.14 2.21
CA LEU A 8 12.64 7.99 1.56
C LEU A 8 11.23 7.38 1.56
N LEU A 9 11.11 6.09 1.24
CA LEU A 9 9.85 5.34 1.31
C LEU A 9 9.28 5.37 2.74
N GLY A 10 10.13 5.17 3.75
CA GLY A 10 9.76 5.24 5.16
C GLY A 10 9.27 6.63 5.57
N LEU A 11 9.94 7.71 5.12
CA LEU A 11 9.51 9.08 5.38
C LEU A 11 8.15 9.39 4.73
N ILE A 12 7.95 8.99 3.48
CA ILE A 12 6.66 9.14 2.80
C ILE A 12 5.57 8.32 3.52
N ALA A 13 5.88 7.10 3.94
CA ALA A 13 4.98 6.23 4.69
C ALA A 13 4.55 6.84 6.03
N LEU A 14 5.51 7.35 6.80
CA LEU A 14 5.24 8.04 8.07
C LEU A 14 4.41 9.30 7.85
N TRP A 15 4.71 10.08 6.81
CA TRP A 15 3.97 11.29 6.50
C TRP A 15 2.53 10.99 6.05
N ILE A 16 2.32 10.02 5.16
CA ILE A 16 0.98 9.55 4.76
C ILE A 16 0.20 9.07 5.98
N SER A 17 0.82 8.25 6.83
CA SER A 17 0.20 7.72 8.05
C SER A 17 -0.19 8.85 9.02
N TYR A 18 0.68 9.86 9.16
CA TYR A 18 0.41 11.04 9.98
C TYR A 18 -0.77 11.86 9.45
N GLN A 19 -0.82 12.11 8.14
CA GLN A 19 -1.92 12.83 7.50
C GLN A 19 -3.25 12.09 7.67
N ASP A 20 -3.23 10.77 7.50
CA ASP A 20 -4.42 9.94 7.65
C ASP A 20 -4.93 9.93 9.10
N ILE A 21 -4.05 9.77 10.09
CA ILE A 21 -4.43 9.80 11.51
C ILE A 21 -4.97 11.18 11.92
N ARG A 22 -4.35 12.27 11.46
CA ARG A 22 -4.70 13.64 11.89
C ARG A 22 -5.93 14.19 11.19
N TYR A 23 -6.07 13.92 9.90
CA TYR A 23 -7.10 14.54 9.05
C TYR A 23 -8.10 13.54 8.45
N GLY A 24 -7.90 12.23 8.64
CA GLY A 24 -8.74 11.17 8.05
C GLY A 24 -8.69 11.15 6.53
N ARG A 25 -7.62 11.71 5.93
CA ARG A 25 -7.48 11.90 4.49
C ARG A 25 -6.03 11.75 4.07
N ILE A 26 -5.82 11.02 2.98
CA ILE A 26 -4.54 10.92 2.31
C ILE A 26 -4.53 11.89 1.12
N PRO A 27 -3.62 12.89 1.09
CA PRO A 27 -3.56 13.85 0.00
C PRO A 27 -3.11 13.17 -1.31
N ASN A 28 -3.76 13.51 -2.42
CA ASN A 28 -3.44 12.93 -3.74
C ASN A 28 -1.96 13.14 -4.12
N LEU A 29 -1.37 14.28 -3.74
CA LEU A 29 0.05 14.57 -3.99
C LEU A 29 0.97 13.52 -3.33
N ALA A 30 0.61 13.02 -2.15
CA ALA A 30 1.35 11.96 -1.46
C ALA A 30 1.37 10.66 -2.27
N LEU A 31 0.20 10.29 -2.79
CA LEU A 31 0.02 9.08 -3.58
C LEU A 31 0.76 9.17 -4.91
N ILE A 32 0.74 10.35 -5.54
CA ILE A 32 1.53 10.62 -6.75
C ILE A 32 3.02 10.48 -6.45
N ALA A 33 3.52 11.11 -5.38
CA ALA A 33 4.92 11.02 -4.98
C ALA A 33 5.34 9.58 -4.64
N LEU A 34 4.50 8.83 -3.94
CA LEU A 34 4.70 7.41 -3.64
C LEU A 34 4.73 6.57 -4.92
N GLY A 35 3.79 6.80 -5.84
CA GLY A 35 3.76 6.12 -7.13
C GLY A 35 5.02 6.37 -7.96
N PHE A 36 5.49 7.61 -8.05
CA PHE A 36 6.75 7.94 -8.70
C PHE A 36 7.94 7.23 -8.05
N LEU A 37 8.00 7.21 -6.71
CA LEU A 37 9.08 6.54 -5.99
C LEU A 37 9.09 5.02 -6.24
N LEU A 38 7.92 4.39 -6.26
CA LEU A 38 7.79 2.96 -6.57
C LEU A 38 8.11 2.68 -8.05
N CYS A 39 7.63 3.50 -8.98
CA CYS A 39 8.01 3.43 -10.40
C CYS A 39 9.52 3.54 -10.59
N TRP A 40 10.18 4.47 -9.90
CA TRP A 40 11.65 4.58 -9.91
C TRP A 40 12.28 3.25 -9.48
N HIS A 41 11.87 2.73 -8.32
CA HIS A 41 12.44 1.51 -7.75
C HIS A 41 12.31 0.31 -8.68
N TYR A 42 11.09 0.05 -9.15
CA TYR A 42 10.81 -1.07 -10.04
C TYR A 42 11.41 -0.85 -11.43
N GLY A 43 11.46 0.38 -11.94
CA GLY A 43 12.11 0.71 -13.21
C GLY A 43 13.59 0.34 -13.23
N HIS A 44 14.32 0.57 -12.13
CA HIS A 44 15.71 0.13 -12.02
C HIS A 44 15.88 -1.39 -11.88
N ILE A 45 14.91 -2.06 -11.23
CA ILE A 45 14.92 -3.52 -11.11
C ILE A 45 14.69 -4.17 -12.49
N PHE A 46 13.73 -3.65 -13.25
CA PHE A 46 13.33 -4.20 -14.55
C PHE A 46 14.20 -3.74 -15.72
N GLN A 47 15.09 -2.75 -15.55
CA GLN A 47 16.02 -2.33 -16.61
C GLN A 47 16.94 -3.46 -17.11
N LYS A 48 17.17 -4.50 -16.31
CA LYS A 48 18.01 -5.65 -16.69
C LYS A 48 17.25 -6.75 -17.41
N ASP A 49 15.95 -6.91 -17.14
CA ASP A 49 15.09 -7.98 -17.64
C ASP A 49 13.70 -7.41 -17.98
N ALA A 50 13.63 -6.45 -18.90
CA ALA A 50 12.38 -5.81 -19.35
C ALA A 50 11.54 -6.79 -20.20
N THR A 51 11.16 -7.89 -19.59
CA THR A 51 10.39 -8.98 -20.18
C THR A 51 8.96 -8.90 -19.67
N LEU A 52 8.00 -9.23 -20.54
CA LEU A 52 6.57 -9.28 -20.22
C LEU A 52 6.28 -10.08 -18.93
N SER A 53 7.10 -11.10 -18.64
CA SER A 53 7.03 -11.93 -17.44
C SER A 53 7.25 -11.16 -16.13
N ALA A 54 7.97 -10.04 -16.14
CA ALA A 54 8.23 -9.24 -14.95
C ALA A 54 7.10 -8.23 -14.65
N LEU A 55 6.43 -7.75 -15.71
CA LEU A 55 5.34 -6.78 -15.62
C LEU A 55 3.96 -7.42 -15.42
N LEU A 56 3.75 -8.62 -15.99
CA LEU A 56 2.48 -9.32 -15.93
C LEU A 56 1.97 -9.54 -14.49
N PRO A 57 2.80 -9.99 -13.52
CA PRO A 57 2.35 -10.18 -12.14
C PRO A 57 1.87 -8.88 -11.47
N LEU A 58 2.57 -7.76 -11.71
CA LEU A 58 2.21 -6.43 -11.19
C LEU A 58 0.92 -5.89 -11.81
N LEU A 59 0.71 -6.16 -13.09
CA LEU A 59 -0.50 -5.76 -13.79
C LEU A 59 -1.71 -6.57 -13.29
N LEU A 60 -1.55 -7.89 -13.13
CA LEU A 60 -2.59 -8.76 -12.60
C LEU A 60 -2.95 -8.41 -11.15
N SER A 61 -1.97 -8.15 -10.29
CA SER A 61 -2.21 -7.70 -8.92
C SER A 61 -2.93 -6.34 -8.88
N GLY A 62 -2.55 -5.41 -9.75
CA GLY A 62 -3.22 -4.11 -9.91
C GLY A 62 -4.69 -4.25 -10.34
N LEU A 63 -4.98 -5.11 -11.31
CA LEU A 63 -6.35 -5.41 -11.76
C LEU A 63 -7.19 -6.06 -10.66
N LEU A 64 -6.61 -6.97 -9.87
CA LEU A 64 -7.26 -7.55 -8.69
C LEU A 64 -7.50 -6.48 -7.60
N GLY A 65 -6.54 -5.58 -7.38
CA GLY A 65 -6.72 -4.45 -6.47
C GLY A 65 -7.88 -3.55 -6.91
N LEU A 66 -7.95 -3.22 -8.20
CA LEU A 66 -9.04 -2.43 -8.78
C LEU A 66 -10.39 -3.12 -8.64
N SER A 67 -10.48 -4.44 -8.87
CA SER A 67 -11.73 -5.17 -8.73
C SER A 67 -12.19 -5.18 -7.26
N LEU A 68 -11.27 -5.36 -6.30
CA LEU A 68 -11.56 -5.25 -4.87
C LEU A 68 -12.02 -3.84 -4.48
N VAL A 69 -11.37 -2.79 -4.97
CA VAL A 69 -11.83 -1.40 -4.76
C VAL A 69 -13.22 -1.20 -5.35
N GLY A 70 -13.50 -1.76 -6.53
CA GLY A 70 -14.83 -1.79 -7.13
C GLY A 70 -15.85 -2.41 -6.17
N VAL A 71 -15.55 -3.57 -5.58
CA VAL A 71 -16.42 -4.21 -4.58
C VAL A 71 -16.72 -3.26 -3.41
N PHE A 72 -15.72 -2.55 -2.87
CA PHE A 72 -15.91 -1.58 -1.78
C PHE A 72 -16.74 -0.36 -2.18
N LEU A 73 -16.64 0.09 -3.44
CA LEU A 73 -17.37 1.26 -3.95
C LEU A 73 -18.81 0.93 -4.37
N PHE A 74 -19.03 -0.23 -4.99
CA PHE A 74 -20.33 -0.64 -5.55
C PHE A 74 -21.24 -1.31 -4.53
N LEU A 75 -20.70 -1.94 -3.48
CA LEU A 75 -21.52 -2.53 -2.42
C LEU A 75 -21.84 -1.47 -1.34
N PRO A 76 -23.11 -1.05 -1.20
CA PRO A 76 -23.50 0.02 -0.28
C PRO A 76 -23.10 -0.26 1.17
N LYS A 77 -23.09 -1.55 1.54
CA LYS A 77 -22.71 -2.04 2.86
C LYS A 77 -21.28 -1.66 3.26
N TYR A 78 -20.35 -1.52 2.32
CA TYR A 78 -18.93 -1.30 2.61
C TYR A 78 -18.46 0.14 2.37
N ARG A 79 -19.28 0.95 1.70
CA ARG A 79 -18.95 2.33 1.30
C ARG A 79 -18.69 3.28 2.48
N SER A 80 -19.25 2.99 3.65
CA SER A 80 -19.13 3.82 4.85
C SER A 80 -17.95 3.43 5.75
N PHE A 81 -17.32 2.27 5.52
CA PHE A 81 -16.33 1.72 6.44
C PHE A 81 -14.89 2.11 6.09
N VAL A 82 -14.60 2.43 4.83
CA VAL A 82 -13.25 2.68 4.34
C VAL A 82 -13.17 4.08 3.72
N GLY A 83 -12.15 4.85 4.10
CA GLY A 83 -11.92 6.18 3.55
C GLY A 83 -11.56 6.10 2.06
N ALA A 84 -12.00 7.08 1.28
CA ALA A 84 -11.61 7.18 -0.13
C ALA A 84 -10.09 7.33 -0.31
N GLY A 85 -9.38 7.88 0.69
CA GLY A 85 -7.92 7.92 0.72
C GLY A 85 -7.31 6.52 0.81
N ASP A 86 -7.81 5.68 1.71
CA ASP A 86 -7.35 4.31 1.92
C ASP A 86 -7.55 3.45 0.67
N LEU A 87 -8.71 3.58 0.01
CA LEU A 87 -8.97 2.85 -1.24
C LEU A 87 -8.00 3.22 -2.35
N LYS A 88 -7.63 4.50 -2.47
CA LYS A 88 -6.64 4.95 -3.46
C LYS A 88 -5.25 4.42 -3.11
N LEU A 89 -4.86 4.47 -1.83
CA LEU A 89 -3.58 3.93 -1.38
C LEU A 89 -3.50 2.42 -1.60
N PHE A 90 -4.56 1.69 -1.26
CA PHE A 90 -4.68 0.26 -1.48
C PHE A 90 -4.55 -0.08 -2.97
N CYS A 91 -5.28 0.64 -3.83
CA CYS A 91 -5.20 0.46 -5.26
C CYS A 91 -3.76 0.67 -5.77
N LEU A 92 -3.12 1.76 -5.36
CA LEU A 92 -1.74 2.07 -5.72
C LEU A 92 -0.80 0.94 -5.26
N ALA A 93 -0.92 0.50 -4.01
CA ALA A 93 -0.11 -0.59 -3.47
C ALA A 93 -0.25 -1.87 -4.29
N CYS A 94 -1.45 -2.25 -4.70
CA CYS A 94 -1.68 -3.45 -5.51
C CYS A 94 -0.96 -3.42 -6.87
N PHE A 95 -0.76 -2.25 -7.49
CA PHE A 95 0.02 -2.12 -8.72
C PHE A 95 1.54 -2.31 -8.53
N PHE A 96 2.02 -2.22 -7.29
CA PHE A 96 3.44 -2.33 -6.95
C PHE A 96 3.76 -3.53 -6.06
N VAL A 97 2.76 -4.35 -5.71
CA VAL A 97 2.93 -5.60 -4.98
C VAL A 97 2.77 -6.75 -5.97
N PRO A 98 3.84 -7.52 -6.27
CA PRO A 98 3.76 -8.68 -7.16
C PRO A 98 2.68 -9.66 -6.70
N LEU A 99 2.04 -10.32 -7.65
CA LEU A 99 0.92 -11.24 -7.42
C LEU A 99 1.23 -12.32 -6.38
N GLU A 100 2.47 -12.83 -6.36
CA GLU A 100 2.95 -13.85 -5.43
C GLU A 100 2.96 -13.37 -3.98
N THR A 101 3.20 -12.08 -3.78
CA THR A 101 3.27 -11.43 -2.46
C THR A 101 1.99 -10.71 -2.06
N LEU A 102 1.02 -10.60 -2.99
CA LEU A 102 -0.26 -9.95 -2.75
C LEU A 102 -1.04 -10.57 -1.57
N PRO A 103 -1.15 -11.91 -1.41
CA PRO A 103 -1.82 -12.49 -0.24
C PRO A 103 -1.19 -12.05 1.08
N PHE A 104 0.15 -11.98 1.13
CA PHE A 104 0.86 -11.52 2.32
C PHE A 104 0.57 -10.04 2.62
N PHE A 105 0.55 -9.19 1.60
CA PHE A 105 0.13 -7.79 1.74
C PHE A 105 -1.30 -7.66 2.28
N LEU A 106 -2.25 -8.43 1.75
CA LEU A 106 -3.66 -8.40 2.18
C LEU A 106 -3.83 -8.88 3.63
N ILE A 107 -3.17 -9.98 3.99
CA ILE A 107 -3.22 -10.51 5.36
C ILE A 107 -2.58 -9.54 6.34
N THR A 108 -1.39 -9.04 6.04
CA THR A 108 -0.68 -8.11 6.94
C THR A 108 -1.43 -6.81 7.12
N SER A 109 -1.93 -6.20 6.04
CA SER A 109 -2.74 -4.99 6.13
C SER A 109 -4.07 -5.22 6.87
N GLY A 110 -4.71 -6.39 6.68
CA GLY A 110 -5.91 -6.77 7.40
C GLY A 110 -5.68 -6.97 8.91
N VAL A 111 -4.62 -7.68 9.29
CA VAL A 111 -4.26 -7.89 10.71
C VAL A 111 -3.88 -6.57 11.36
N LEU A 112 -2.98 -5.79 10.74
CA LEU A 112 -2.56 -4.49 11.26
C LEU A 112 -3.74 -3.52 11.35
N GLY A 113 -4.62 -3.51 10.34
CA GLY A 113 -5.84 -2.71 10.33
C GLY A 113 -6.79 -3.11 11.44
N GLY A 114 -6.97 -4.41 11.68
CA GLY A 114 -7.79 -4.94 12.78
C GLY A 114 -7.25 -4.55 14.15
N LEU A 115 -5.94 -4.72 14.38
CA LEU A 115 -5.27 -4.29 15.62
C LEU A 115 -5.41 -2.78 15.81
N TRP A 116 -5.21 -2.00 14.75
CA TRP A 116 -5.36 -0.55 14.79
C TRP A 116 -6.81 -0.14 15.09
N ALA A 117 -7.81 -0.83 14.56
CA ALA A 117 -9.22 -0.59 14.85
C ALA A 117 -9.55 -0.80 16.33
N VAL A 118 -8.99 -1.84 16.96
CA VAL A 118 -9.17 -2.09 18.40
C VAL A 118 -8.58 -0.94 19.23
N VAL A 119 -7.39 -0.46 18.88
CA VAL A 119 -6.73 0.65 19.59
C VAL A 119 -7.48 1.96 19.36
N TYR A 120 -7.89 2.22 18.12
CA TYR A 120 -8.56 3.46 17.72
C TYR A 120 -9.94 3.59 18.37
N LYS A 121 -10.72 2.50 18.43
CA LYS A 121 -12.05 2.47 19.08
C LYS A 121 -11.99 2.76 20.58
N LYS A 122 -10.88 2.46 21.25
CA LYS A 122 -10.68 2.72 22.69
C LYS A 122 -10.34 4.18 23.00
N LYS A 123 -9.81 4.95 22.03
CA LYS A 123 -9.15 6.24 22.28
C LYS A 123 -9.91 7.46 21.77
N THR A 124 -10.87 7.28 20.86
CA THR A 124 -11.48 8.41 20.13
C THR A 124 -13.01 8.30 20.11
N SER A 125 -13.70 9.42 20.40
CA SER A 125 -15.11 9.64 20.05
C SER A 125 -15.35 9.31 18.57
N PRO A 126 -16.55 8.88 18.15
CA PRO A 126 -16.79 8.30 16.82
C PRO A 126 -16.46 9.28 15.69
N GLN A 127 -15.21 9.27 15.20
CA GLN A 127 -14.90 9.84 13.90
C GLN A 127 -15.59 8.99 12.84
N LYS A 128 -16.14 9.65 11.81
CA LYS A 128 -16.95 9.00 10.76
C LYS A 128 -16.16 8.03 9.87
N THR A 129 -14.83 8.06 9.89
CA THR A 129 -13.96 7.27 9.00
C THR A 129 -12.76 6.73 9.77
N PHE A 130 -12.54 5.42 9.67
CA PHE A 130 -11.42 4.72 10.28
C PHE A 130 -10.15 4.90 9.43
N PRO A 131 -9.02 5.39 9.98
CA PRO A 131 -7.78 5.61 9.22
C PRO A 131 -7.03 4.28 9.03
N LEU A 132 -7.17 3.66 7.86
CA LEU A 132 -6.51 2.41 7.50
C LEU A 132 -5.12 2.62 6.87
N GLY A 133 -4.82 3.84 6.41
CA GLY A 133 -3.59 4.24 5.75
C GLY A 133 -2.30 3.76 6.44
N PRO A 134 -2.15 3.87 7.77
CA PRO A 134 -0.97 3.37 8.46
C PRO A 134 -0.74 1.86 8.27
N ALA A 135 -1.80 1.05 8.40
CA ALA A 135 -1.71 -0.40 8.23
C ALA A 135 -1.29 -0.77 6.81
N LEU A 136 -1.85 -0.09 5.81
CA LEU A 136 -1.49 -0.27 4.40
C LEU A 136 -0.04 0.13 4.11
N MET A 137 0.43 1.26 4.63
CA MET A 137 1.80 1.71 4.44
C MET A 137 2.81 0.76 5.09
N PHE A 138 2.54 0.28 6.31
CA PHE A 138 3.42 -0.69 6.98
C PHE A 138 3.49 -2.01 6.20
N ALA A 139 2.35 -2.53 5.75
CA ALA A 139 2.31 -3.74 4.93
C ALA A 139 3.09 -3.56 3.61
N LEU A 140 2.90 -2.42 2.93
CA LEU A 140 3.59 -2.10 1.69
C LEU A 140 5.12 -2.02 1.87
N VAL A 141 5.57 -1.28 2.89
CA VAL A 141 7.01 -1.18 3.21
C VAL A 141 7.59 -2.54 3.55
N GLY A 142 6.86 -3.36 4.30
CA GLY A 142 7.27 -4.73 4.65
C GLY A 142 7.44 -5.61 3.42
N VAL A 143 6.47 -5.60 2.49
CA VAL A 143 6.51 -6.39 1.26
C VAL A 143 7.66 -5.95 0.35
N VAL A 144 7.78 -4.64 0.09
CA VAL A 144 8.86 -4.08 -0.75
C VAL A 144 10.23 -4.33 -0.11
N GLY A 145 10.32 -4.23 1.21
CA GLY A 145 11.52 -4.58 1.99
C GLY A 145 11.92 -6.04 1.82
N PHE A 146 10.97 -6.96 2.03
CA PHE A 146 11.19 -8.40 1.94
C PHE A 146 11.56 -8.85 0.53
N ALA A 147 10.91 -8.29 -0.50
CA ALA A 147 11.23 -8.55 -1.91
C ALA A 147 12.69 -8.20 -2.25
N ARG A 148 13.26 -7.19 -1.59
CA ARG A 148 14.68 -6.85 -1.77
C ARG A 148 15.63 -7.77 -0.99
N VAL A 149 15.28 -8.16 0.23
CA VAL A 149 16.14 -9.09 1.00
C VAL A 149 16.24 -10.43 0.28
N SER A 150 15.11 -10.93 -0.23
CA SER A 150 15.05 -12.18 -0.98
C SER A 150 15.71 -12.15 -2.35
N SER A 151 15.91 -10.97 -2.97
CA SER A 151 16.72 -10.84 -4.18
C SER A 151 18.21 -10.75 -3.89
N LEU A 152 18.61 -10.20 -2.75
CA LEU A 152 20.01 -10.19 -2.30
C LEU A 152 20.53 -11.58 -1.92
N SER A 153 19.67 -12.47 -1.40
CA SER A 153 20.07 -13.83 -1.01
C SER A 153 20.22 -14.81 -2.19
N ARG A 154 19.93 -14.38 -3.42
CA ARG A 154 20.09 -15.19 -4.65
C ARG A 154 21.34 -14.81 -5.45
N LEU A 155 22.15 -13.88 -4.95
CA LEU A 155 23.47 -13.50 -5.46
C LEU A 155 24.56 -14.15 -4.61
#